data_AF-A0A946VG49-F1
#
_entry.id   AF-A0A946VG49-F1
#
_cell.length_a   1.000
_cell.length_b   1.000
_cell.length_c   1.000
_cell.angle_alpha   90.00
_cell.angle_beta   90.00
_cell.angle_gamma   90.00
#
_symmetry.space_group_name_H-M   'P 1'
#
loop_
_entity.id
_entity.type
_entity.pdbx_description
1 polymer ?
#
loop_
_entity_poly.entity_id
_entity_poly.type
_entity_poly.pdbx_seq_one_letter_code
_entity_poly.pdbx_strand_id
1 'polypeptide(L)'
;MHEETERIAGDAFSIALPGKLDNRIFDADGNTAGRIEKLLIDVNNGLIRYTEVKLLEHGSVRLPWATLLAKKSGGYTLSPIGKALIDSARSRKQSKSKS
;
A
#
# COMPACT_ATOMS: atom_id res chain seq x y z
N MET A 1 -7.49 7.38 20.85
CA MET A 1 -6.52 7.36 19.74
C MET A 1 -7.09 8.28 18.68
N HIS A 2 -6.38 9.34 18.31
CA HIS A 2 -6.84 10.28 17.28
C HIS A 2 -6.38 9.76 15.92
N GLU A 3 -7.32 9.40 15.05
CA GLU A 3 -7.05 9.14 13.63
C GLU A 3 -6.84 10.50 12.96
N GLU A 4 -5.60 10.80 12.59
CA GLU A 4 -5.24 12.05 11.91
C GLU A 4 -5.58 11.92 10.42
N THR A 5 -6.62 12.64 9.99
CA THR A 5 -7.06 12.69 8.59
C THR A 5 -6.41 13.86 7.87
N GLU A 6 -5.58 13.59 6.87
CA GLU A 6 -4.93 14.61 6.05
C GLU A 6 -5.59 14.65 4.65
N ARG A 7 -5.98 15.85 4.20
CA ARG A 7 -6.45 16.07 2.82
C ARG A 7 -5.25 16.10 1.89
N ILE A 8 -5.26 15.24 0.87
CA ILE A 8 -4.20 15.19 -0.15
C ILE A 8 -4.72 15.94 -1.38
N ALA A 9 -3.84 16.69 -2.07
CA ALA A 9 -4.23 17.55 -3.18
C ALA A 9 -5.04 16.79 -4.27
N GLY A 10 -6.26 17.27 -4.53
CA GLY A 10 -7.27 16.66 -5.40
C GLY A 10 -8.14 15.64 -4.66
N ASP A 11 -9.42 15.97 -4.40
CA ASP A 11 -10.58 15.12 -4.07
C ASP A 11 -10.35 13.80 -3.31
N ALA A 12 -9.32 13.71 -2.48
CA ALA A 12 -8.95 12.51 -1.76
C ALA A 12 -8.48 12.86 -0.35
N PHE A 13 -8.84 12.00 0.59
CA PHE A 13 -8.33 12.07 1.96
C PHE A 13 -7.59 10.79 2.31
N SER A 14 -6.68 10.89 3.28
CA SER A 14 -5.97 9.75 3.83
C SER A 14 -6.43 9.43 5.23
N ILE A 15 -6.48 8.13 5.54
CA ILE A 15 -6.63 7.62 6.91
C ILE A 15 -5.37 6.81 7.23
N ALA A 16 -4.69 7.18 8.31
CA ALA A 16 -3.59 6.41 8.86
C ALA A 16 -4.13 5.20 9.65
N LEU A 17 -3.61 4.01 9.37
CA LEU A 17 -4.08 2.81 10.05
C LEU A 17 -3.30 2.55 11.34
N PRO A 18 -3.95 2.21 12.46
CA PRO A 18 -3.26 1.82 13.68
C PRO A 18 -2.48 0.53 13.47
N GLY A 19 -1.26 0.46 14.02
CA GLY A 19 -0.33 -0.67 13.84
C GLY A 19 -0.77 -2.02 14.42
N LYS A 20 -1.95 -2.11 15.04
CA LYS A 20 -2.54 -3.34 15.59
C LYS A 20 -3.54 -4.03 14.65
N LEU A 21 -4.01 -3.38 13.58
CA LEU A 21 -4.87 -4.04 12.60
C LEU A 21 -4.06 -4.99 11.72
N ASP A 22 -4.74 -5.97 11.13
CA ASP A 22 -4.25 -6.96 10.17
C ASP A 22 -3.76 -6.32 8.86
N ASN A 23 -2.83 -5.38 8.96
CA ASN A 23 -2.32 -4.56 7.87
C ASN A 23 -1.06 -5.18 7.26
N ARG A 24 -0.65 -6.37 7.71
CA ARG A 24 0.55 -7.04 7.22
C ARG A 24 0.34 -7.48 5.78
N ILE A 25 1.37 -7.31 4.98
CA ILE A 25 1.43 -7.83 3.64
C ILE A 25 2.43 -8.97 3.63
N PHE A 26 2.00 -10.09 3.08
CA PHE A 26 2.77 -11.31 2.96
C PHE A 26 3.16 -11.56 1.51
N ASP A 27 4.33 -12.14 1.30
CA ASP A 27 4.76 -12.66 0.00
C ASP A 27 4.12 -14.04 -0.29
N ALA A 28 4.51 -14.64 -1.42
CA ALA A 28 4.00 -15.94 -1.86
C ALA A 28 4.43 -17.10 -0.93
N ASP A 29 5.59 -16.96 -0.28
CA ASP A 29 6.14 -17.93 0.68
C ASP A 29 5.53 -17.76 2.08
N GLY A 30 4.72 -16.73 2.28
CA GLY A 30 4.05 -16.42 3.54
C GLY A 30 4.88 -15.58 4.50
N ASN A 31 6.06 -15.09 4.10
CA ASN A 31 6.85 -14.18 4.91
C ASN A 31 6.27 -12.76 4.87
N THR A 32 6.56 -11.97 5.91
CA THR A 32 6.11 -10.57 5.94
C THR A 32 6.93 -9.76 4.95
N ALA A 33 6.28 -9.22 3.92
CA ALA A 33 6.88 -8.34 2.92
C ALA A 33 6.74 -6.85 3.29
N GLY A 34 5.77 -6.51 4.14
CA GLY A 34 5.53 -5.14 4.56
C GLY A 34 4.25 -4.94 5.35
N ARG A 35 3.79 -3.70 5.39
CA ARG A 35 2.51 -3.32 6.02
C ARG A 35 1.83 -2.17 5.31
N ILE A 36 0.51 -2.12 5.39
CA ILE A 36 -0.28 -0.97 5.00
C ILE A 36 -0.14 0.11 6.08
N GLU A 37 0.17 1.34 5.67
CA GLU A 37 0.27 2.49 6.57
C GLU A 37 -0.90 3.46 6.40
N LYS A 38 -1.35 3.67 5.16
CA LYS A 38 -2.45 4.59 4.86
C LYS A 38 -3.41 4.04 3.81
N LEU A 39 -4.68 4.41 3.94
CA LEU A 39 -5.70 4.25 2.91
C LEU A 39 -5.98 5.61 2.27
N LEU A 40 -6.10 5.64 0.95
CA LEU A 40 -6.43 6.83 0.18
C LEU A 40 -7.82 6.64 -0.42
N ILE A 41 -8.75 7.47 0.05
CA ILE A 41 -10.17 7.35 -0.24
C ILE A 41 -10.58 8.48 -1.17
N ASP A 42 -11.33 8.12 -2.20
CA ASP A 42 -11.98 9.05 -3.14
C ASP A 42 -13.18 9.70 -2.46
N VAL A 43 -13.19 11.03 -2.36
CA VAL A 43 -14.24 11.77 -1.64
C VAL A 43 -15.60 11.70 -2.31
N ASN A 44 -15.65 11.44 -3.62
CA ASN A 44 -16.89 11.52 -4.38
C ASN A 44 -17.75 10.27 -4.20
N ASN A 45 -17.12 9.13 -3.91
CA ASN A 45 -17.82 7.84 -3.77
C ASN A 45 -17.47 7.09 -2.47
N GLY A 46 -16.53 7.58 -1.67
CA GLY A 46 -16.11 6.95 -0.40
C GLY A 46 -15.33 5.64 -0.58
N LEU A 47 -14.86 5.33 -1.79
CA LEU A 47 -14.14 4.09 -2.08
C LEU A 47 -12.63 4.25 -1.89
N ILE A 48 -11.98 3.22 -1.34
CA ILE A 48 -10.52 3.15 -1.27
C ILE A 48 -9.99 2.92 -2.69
N ARG A 49 -9.28 3.92 -3.24
CA ARG A 49 -8.65 3.81 -4.56
C ARG A 49 -7.25 3.25 -4.44
N TYR A 50 -6.49 3.80 -3.51
CA TYR A 50 -5.09 3.49 -3.31
C TYR A 50 -4.79 3.25 -1.85
N THR A 51 -3.63 2.66 -1.63
CA THR A 51 -3.07 2.45 -0.31
C THR A 51 -1.58 2.75 -0.35
N GLU A 52 -1.07 3.31 0.74
CA GLU A 52 0.35 3.45 0.97
C GLU A 52 0.84 2.27 1.79
N VAL A 53 1.79 1.55 1.22
CA VAL A 53 2.38 0.35 1.78
C VAL A 53 3.84 0.61 2.07
N LYS A 54 4.26 0.36 3.32
CA LYS A 54 5.66 0.30 3.67
C LYS A 54 6.17 -1.11 3.50
N LEU A 55 6.93 -1.31 2.43
CA LEU A 55 7.63 -2.56 2.14
C LEU A 55 8.97 -2.57 2.88
N LEU A 56 9.37 -3.73 3.38
CA LEU A 56 10.62 -3.87 4.15
C LEU A 56 11.84 -3.48 3.31
N GLU A 57 11.86 -3.88 2.04
CA GLU A 57 13.01 -3.67 1.14
C GLU A 57 12.88 -2.44 0.23
N HIS A 58 11.72 -1.79 0.17
CA HIS A 58 11.42 -0.77 -0.84
C HIS A 58 10.91 0.57 -0.29
N GLY A 59 10.78 0.66 1.04
CA GLY A 59 10.18 1.83 1.69
C GLY A 59 8.69 1.97 1.35
N SER A 60 8.16 3.19 1.43
CA SER A 60 6.75 3.44 1.18
C SER A 60 6.44 3.52 -0.32
N VAL A 61 5.45 2.75 -0.77
CA VAL A 61 4.97 2.66 -2.15
C VAL A 61 3.46 2.80 -2.17
N ARG A 62 2.93 3.58 -3.11
CA ARG A 62 1.49 3.69 -3.34
C ARG A 62 1.04 2.63 -4.35
N LEU A 63 0.04 1.83 -3.97
CA LEU A 63 -0.52 0.77 -4.81
C LEU A 63 -2.03 0.93 -4.92
N PRO A 64 -2.66 0.50 -6.04
CA PRO A 64 -4.11 0.42 -6.10
C PRO A 64 -4.62 -0.59 -5.05
N TRP A 65 -5.69 -0.24 -4.34
CA TRP A 65 -6.25 -1.10 -3.28
C TRP A 65 -6.59 -2.50 -3.80
N ALA A 66 -7.15 -2.58 -5.01
CA ALA A 66 -7.52 -3.82 -5.68
C ALA A 66 -6.33 -4.78 -5.95
N THR A 67 -5.09 -4.31 -5.81
CA THR A 67 -3.91 -5.18 -5.98
C THR A 67 -3.55 -5.97 -4.71
N LEU A 68 -4.19 -5.67 -3.58
CA LEU A 68 -4.06 -6.41 -2.33
C LEU A 68 -5.20 -7.43 -2.19
N LEU A 69 -4.85 -8.66 -1.86
CA LEU A 69 -5.80 -9.76 -1.66
C LEU A 69 -5.83 -10.13 -0.18
N ALA A 70 -6.99 -9.99 0.46
CA ALA A 70 -7.17 -10.34 1.86
C ALA A 70 -6.99 -11.85 2.09
N LYS A 71 -6.23 -12.22 3.12
CA LYS A 71 -6.09 -13.60 3.57
C LYS A 71 -7.15 -13.91 4.62
N LYS A 72 -7.71 -15.12 4.59
CA LYS A 72 -8.61 -15.61 5.65
C LYS A 72 -7.97 -15.62 7.04
N SER A 73 -6.65 -15.80 7.11
CA SER A 73 -5.86 -15.82 8.34
C SER A 73 -5.52 -14.43 8.89
N GLY A 74 -6.00 -13.35 8.26
CA GLY A 74 -5.56 -11.99 8.55
C GLY A 74 -4.41 -11.54 7.63
N GLY A 75 -4.39 -10.24 7.35
CA GLY A 75 -3.44 -9.59 6.45
C GLY A 75 -3.79 -9.73 4.97
N TYR A 76 -2.83 -9.33 4.14
CA TYR A 76 -2.98 -9.21 2.70
C TYR A 76 -1.82 -9.90 1.97
N THR A 77 -2.04 -10.28 0.73
CA THR A 77 -0.99 -10.67 -0.23
C THR A 77 -1.02 -9.75 -1.43
N LEU A 78 0.09 -9.68 -2.15
CA LEU A 78 0.13 -8.96 -3.42
C LEU A 78 -0.42 -9.86 -4.54
N SER A 79 -1.38 -9.33 -5.30
CA SER A 79 -1.73 -9.89 -6.59
C SER A 79 -0.52 -9.87 -7.55
N PRO A 80 -0.52 -10.70 -8.62
CA PRO A 80 0.53 -10.67 -9.63
C PRO A 80 0.75 -9.27 -10.23
N ILE A 81 -0.33 -8.51 -10.44
CA ILE A 81 -0.28 -7.13 -10.94
C ILE A 81 0.38 -6.20 -9.90
N GLY A 82 0.02 -6.33 -8.62
CA GLY A 82 0.65 -5.57 -7.54
C GLY A 82 2.15 -5.79 -7.47
N LYS A 83 2.59 -7.05 -7.60
CA LYS A 83 4.01 -7.41 -7.66
C LYS A 83 4.71 -6.74 -8.84
N ALA A 84 4.14 -6.84 -10.04
CA ALA A 84 4.70 -6.22 -11.24
C ALA A 84 4.83 -4.69 -11.12
N LEU A 85 3.87 -4.02 -10.47
CA LEU A 85 3.94 -2.58 -10.22
C LEU A 85 5.12 -2.20 -9.32
N ILE A 86 5.35 -2.95 -8.24
CA ILE A 86 6.51 -2.74 -7.35
C ILE A 86 7.82 -2.94 -8.11
N ASP A 87 7.93 -4.04 -8.86
CA ASP A 87 9.11 -4.35 -9.67
C ASP A 87 9.39 -3.25 -10.71
N SER A 88 8.35 -2.72 -11.37
CA SER A 88 8.48 -1.62 -12.34
C SER A 88 8.89 -0.28 -11.70
N ALA A 89 8.45 -0.02 -10.46
CA ALA A 89 8.82 1.17 -9.71
C ALA A 89 10.30 1.13 -9.32
N ARG A 90 10.84 -0.06 -9.03
CA ARG A 90 12.26 -0.28 -8.77
C ARG A 90 13.12 0.03 -9.99
N SER A 91 12.77 -0.51 -11.17
CA SER A 91 13.53 -0.26 -12.40
C SER A 91 13.65 1.23 -12.73
N ARG A 92 12.59 2.01 -12.49
CA ARG A 92 12.59 3.47 -12.70
C ARG A 92 13.41 4.25 -11.66
N LYS A 93 13.46 3.82 -10.40
CA LYS A 93 14.32 4.45 -9.39
C LYS A 93 15.81 4.17 -9.67
N GLN A 94 16.14 2.96 -10.11
CA GLN A 94 17.51 2.56 -10.39
C GLN A 94 18.08 3.23 -11.64
N SER A 95 17.25 3.52 -12.66
CA SER A 95 17.66 4.27 -13.85
C SER A 95 17.92 5.76 -13.55
N LYS A 96 17.18 6.37 -12.61
CA LYS A 96 17.41 7.77 -12.20
C LYS A 96 18.64 7.99 -11.33
N SER A 97 19.14 6.96 -10.65
CA SER A 97 20.35 7.05 -9.81
C SER A 97 21.66 6.90 -10.59
N LYS A 98 21.60 6.53 -11.87
CA LYS A 98 22.77 6.29 -12.74
C LYS A 98 23.00 7.40 -13.77
N SER A 99 22.26 8.50 -13.71
CA SER A 99 22.34 9.61 -14.66
C SER A 99 22.75 10.90 -13.99
#